data_AF-A0A2E9E2N9-F1
#
_entry.id   AF-A0A2E9E2N9-F1
#
_cell.length_a   1.000
_cell.length_b   1.000
_cell.length_c   1.000
_cell.angle_alpha   90.00
_cell.angle_beta   90.00
_cell.angle_gamma   90.00
#
_symmetry.space_group_name_H-M   'P 1'
#
loop_
_entity.id
_entity.type
_entity.pdbx_description
1 polymer ?
#
loop_
_entity_poly.entity_id
_entity_poly.type
_entity_poly.pdbx_seq_one_letter_code
_entity_poly.pdbx_strand_id
1 'polypeptide(L)'
;MHPIEHLIVFSSVLIHWIVPSHPIHMLMNTQDNALPPALGHIGVKRLVLKGEQWVPGSDGFHQLHHRFFECNYGEHKMPLDYWFGTYHDGSPEAHAKIFVKKKPSKT
;
A
#
# COMPACT_ATOMS: atom_id res chain seq x y z
N MET A 1 -3.95 12.73 -7.32
CA MET A 1 -4.56 13.39 -6.15
C MET A 1 -4.67 14.87 -6.45
N HIS A 2 -5.70 15.55 -5.94
CA HIS A 2 -5.88 16.99 -6.09
C HIS A 2 -4.81 17.74 -5.29
N PRO A 3 -4.32 18.93 -5.70
CA PRO A 3 -3.28 19.67 -4.98
C PRO A 3 -3.56 19.88 -3.48
N ILE A 4 -4.82 20.08 -3.09
CA ILE A 4 -5.21 20.22 -1.69
C ILE A 4 -5.01 18.90 -0.90
N GLU A 5 -5.33 17.75 -1.51
CA GLU A 5 -5.10 16.43 -0.89
C GLU A 5 -3.59 16.20 -0.68
N HIS A 6 -2.75 16.65 -1.62
CA HIS A 6 -1.30 16.62 -1.45
C HIS A 6 -0.87 17.41 -0.20
N LEU A 7 -1.41 18.62 0.02
CA LEU A 7 -1.08 19.39 1.23
C LEU A 7 -1.40 18.62 2.51
N ILE A 8 -2.55 17.94 2.54
CA ILE A 8 -2.97 17.16 3.71
C ILE A 8 -2.06 15.95 3.90
N VAL A 9 -1.79 15.15 2.86
CA VAL A 9 -0.92 13.96 2.96
C VAL A 9 0.51 14.33 3.38
N PHE A 10 1.09 15.37 2.77
CA PHE A 10 2.46 15.79 3.05
C PHE A 10 2.60 16.59 4.36
N SER A 11 1.50 17.05 4.95
CA SER A 11 1.53 17.72 6.27
C SER A 11 2.05 16.83 7.40
N SER A 12 2.12 15.50 7.19
CA SER A 12 2.75 14.57 8.12
C SER A 12 4.21 14.91 8.44
N VAL A 13 4.91 15.67 7.59
CA VAL A 13 6.27 16.18 7.88
C VAL A 13 6.30 17.17 9.06
N LEU A 14 5.17 17.83 9.37
CA LEU A 14 5.08 18.81 10.46
C LEU A 14 5.28 18.19 11.85
N ILE A 15 5.15 16.86 11.99
CA ILE A 15 5.43 16.18 13.26
C ILE A 15 6.85 16.45 13.78
N HIS A 16 7.80 16.65 12.86
CA HIS A 16 9.20 16.91 13.16
C HIS A 16 9.45 18.31 13.74
N TRP A 17 8.45 19.20 13.76
CA TRP A 17 8.51 20.48 14.47
C TRP A 17 8.23 20.33 15.97
N ILE A 18 7.44 19.32 16.34
CA ILE A 18 7.06 19.05 17.73
C ILE A 18 8.01 18.01 18.34
N VAL A 19 8.40 17.00 17.53
CA VAL A 19 9.30 15.92 17.94
C VAL A 19 10.70 16.20 17.38
N PRO A 20 11.69 16.54 18.25
CA PRO A 20 13.06 16.73 17.82
C PRO A 20 13.56 15.50 17.08
N SER A 21 14.03 15.69 15.85
CA SER A 21 14.47 14.60 14.99
C SER A 21 15.56 15.09 14.04
N HIS A 22 16.46 14.17 13.68
CA HIS A 22 17.49 14.47 12.69
C HIS A 22 16.84 14.75 11.32
N PRO A 23 17.34 15.71 10.52
CA PRO A 23 16.74 16.08 9.22
C PRO A 23 16.51 14.92 8.25
N ILE A 24 17.27 13.84 8.39
CA ILE A 24 17.10 12.60 7.63
C ILE A 24 15.70 11.99 7.78
N HIS A 25 15.07 12.10 8.94
CA HIS A 25 13.72 11.59 9.17
C HIS A 25 12.68 12.39 8.39
N MET A 26 12.85 13.71 8.27
CA MET A 26 11.97 14.55 7.46
C MET A 26 12.07 14.18 5.97
N LEU A 27 13.29 13.91 5.50
CA LEU A 27 13.51 13.46 4.13
C LEU A 27 12.84 12.10 3.88
N MET A 28 13.07 11.13 4.77
CA MET A 28 12.45 9.80 4.68
C MET A 28 10.92 9.88 4.71
N ASN A 29 10.33 10.65 5.62
CA ASN A 29 8.88 10.85 5.73
C ASN A 29 8.30 11.41 4.41
N THR A 30 8.93 12.45 3.86
CA THR A 30 8.48 13.07 2.61
C THR A 30 8.58 12.09 1.42
N GLN A 31 9.69 11.35 1.32
CA GLN A 31 9.88 10.34 0.27
C GLN A 31 8.88 9.19 0.38
N ASP A 32 8.55 8.78 1.60
CA ASP A 32 7.61 7.71 1.88
C ASP A 32 6.16 8.07 1.49
N ASN A 33 5.80 9.35 1.52
CA ASN A 33 4.52 9.83 0.99
C ASN A 33 4.53 10.00 -0.54
N ALA A 34 5.69 10.22 -1.15
CA ALA A 34 5.81 10.57 -2.57
C ALA A 34 6.00 9.37 -3.50
N LEU A 35 6.86 8.42 -3.13
CA LEU A 35 7.34 7.36 -4.04
C LEU A 35 6.49 6.08 -4.04
N PRO A 36 6.04 5.55 -2.89
CA PRO A 36 5.32 4.27 -2.85
C PRO A 36 4.04 4.22 -3.70
N PRO A 37 3.20 5.29 -3.77
CA PRO A 37 2.04 5.27 -4.65
C PRO A 37 2.40 5.00 -6.11
N ALA A 38 3.52 5.53 -6.61
CA ALA A 38 3.96 5.25 -7.97
C ALA A 38 4.40 3.77 -8.12
N LEU A 39 5.18 3.26 -7.16
CA LEU A 39 5.69 1.88 -7.19
C LEU A 39 4.57 0.84 -7.13
N GLY A 40 3.58 1.02 -6.25
CA GLY A 40 2.45 0.07 -6.08
C GLY A 40 1.56 -0.09 -7.31
N HIS A 41 1.60 0.88 -8.23
CA HIS A 41 0.77 0.90 -9.45
C HIS A 41 1.54 0.53 -10.73
N ILE A 42 2.80 0.11 -10.62
CA ILE A 42 3.61 -0.33 -11.78
C ILE A 42 2.97 -1.53 -12.50
N GLY A 43 2.14 -2.33 -11.83
CA GLY A 43 1.38 -3.41 -12.45
C GLY A 43 2.19 -4.68 -12.76
N VAL A 44 3.49 -4.66 -12.51
CA VAL A 44 4.37 -5.83 -12.67
C VAL A 44 5.19 -6.05 -11.41
N LYS A 45 5.39 -7.32 -11.05
CA LYS A 45 6.14 -7.72 -9.85
C LYS A 45 7.64 -7.44 -9.96
N ARG A 46 8.20 -7.61 -11.16
CA ARG A 46 9.61 -7.38 -11.46
C ARG A 46 9.74 -6.92 -12.90
N LEU A 47 10.63 -5.97 -13.12
CA LEU A 47 11.10 -5.59 -14.45
C LEU A 47 12.41 -6.34 -14.71
N VAL A 48 12.45 -7.18 -15.74
CA VAL A 48 13.66 -7.91 -16.13
C VAL A 48 14.47 -7.04 -17.07
N LEU A 49 15.70 -6.74 -16.67
CA LEU A 49 16.71 -6.09 -17.50
C LEU A 49 17.64 -7.17 -18.06
N LYS A 50 18.09 -7.01 -19.31
CA LYS A 50 18.91 -7.96 -20.08
C LYS A 50 19.60 -9.05 -19.23
N GLY A 51 19.26 -10.32 -19.48
CA GLY A 51 19.79 -11.46 -18.74
C GLY A 51 19.03 -11.72 -17.44
N GLU A 52 19.74 -11.87 -16.33
CA GLU A 52 19.20 -12.22 -15.01
C GLU A 52 18.97 -11.00 -14.10
N GLN A 53 19.29 -9.78 -14.56
CA GLN A 53 19.12 -8.57 -13.76
C GLN A 53 17.64 -8.20 -13.65
N TRP A 54 17.21 -7.77 -12.46
CA TRP A 54 15.83 -7.35 -12.26
C TRP A 54 15.71 -6.20 -11.27
N VAL A 55 14.68 -5.37 -11.47
CA VAL A 55 14.29 -4.32 -10.55
C VAL A 55 12.95 -4.70 -9.91
N PRO A 56 12.79 -4.55 -8.58
CA PRO A 56 11.50 -4.75 -7.94
C PRO A 56 10.45 -3.81 -8.53
N GLY A 57 9.27 -4.35 -8.89
CA GLY A 57 8.12 -3.54 -9.29
C GLY A 57 7.12 -3.41 -8.13
N SER A 58 5.82 -3.39 -8.43
CA SER A 58 4.79 -3.43 -7.40
C SER A 58 4.73 -4.83 -6.77
N ASP A 59 4.48 -4.93 -5.48
CA ASP A 59 4.08 -6.23 -4.93
C ASP A 59 2.68 -6.63 -5.42
N GLY A 60 2.27 -7.85 -5.06
CA GLY A 60 0.92 -8.34 -5.37
C GLY A 60 -0.16 -7.76 -4.45
N PHE A 61 0.20 -7.09 -3.36
CA PHE A 61 -0.75 -6.68 -2.31
C PHE A 61 -1.65 -5.57 -2.81
N HIS A 62 -1.07 -4.51 -3.37
CA HIS A 62 -1.86 -3.41 -3.92
C HIS A 62 -2.59 -3.83 -5.21
N GLN A 63 -2.02 -4.76 -5.99
CA GLN A 63 -2.71 -5.33 -7.15
C GLN A 63 -3.96 -6.14 -6.75
N LEU A 64 -3.87 -6.91 -5.66
CA LEU A 64 -5.02 -7.60 -5.10
C LEU A 64 -6.07 -6.63 -4.56
N HIS A 65 -5.67 -5.51 -3.96
CA HIS A 65 -6.60 -4.43 -3.57
C HIS A 65 -7.35 -3.86 -4.79
N HIS A 66 -6.64 -3.54 -5.89
CA HIS A 66 -7.28 -3.07 -7.13
C HIS A 66 -8.25 -4.10 -7.73
N ARG A 67 -7.91 -5.38 -7.64
CA ARG A 67 -8.78 -6.47 -8.12
C ARG A 67 -9.96 -6.72 -7.18
N PHE A 68 -9.74 -6.63 -5.88
CA PHE A 68 -10.68 -6.94 -4.82
C PHE A 68 -10.68 -5.81 -3.80
N PHE A 69 -11.54 -4.82 -4.02
CA PHE A 69 -11.58 -3.56 -3.25
C PHE A 69 -11.69 -3.72 -1.72
N GLU A 70 -12.18 -4.86 -1.24
CA GLU A 70 -12.46 -5.12 0.18
C GLU A 70 -11.30 -5.85 0.90
N CYS A 71 -10.07 -5.70 0.43
CA CYS A 71 -8.87 -6.22 1.09
C CYS A 71 -7.68 -5.24 0.97
N ASN A 72 -6.63 -5.45 1.75
CA ASN A 72 -5.32 -4.80 1.56
C ASN A 72 -5.40 -3.27 1.48
N TYR A 73 -6.06 -2.63 2.44
CA TYR A 73 -6.36 -1.18 2.40
C TYR A 73 -5.12 -0.29 2.54
N GLY A 74 -4.07 -0.80 3.18
CA GLY A 74 -2.86 -0.04 3.43
C GLY A 74 -1.72 -0.45 2.50
N GLU A 75 -0.60 -0.74 3.13
CA GLU A 75 0.64 -1.27 2.57
C GLU A 75 1.24 -2.19 3.65
N HIS A 76 2.23 -3.01 3.31
CA HIS A 76 2.89 -3.92 4.25
C HIS A 76 3.59 -3.25 5.45
N LYS A 77 3.64 -1.92 5.49
CA LYS A 77 4.29 -1.14 6.55
C LYS A 77 3.63 -1.30 7.91
N MET A 78 2.30 -1.41 7.92
CA MET A 78 1.52 -1.48 9.16
C MET A 78 0.70 -2.76 9.17
N PRO A 79 0.60 -3.46 10.32
CA PRO A 79 -0.14 -4.73 10.43
C PRO A 79 -1.67 -4.54 10.45
N LEU A 80 -2.19 -3.41 9.98
CA LEU A 80 -3.62 -3.07 10.09
C LEU A 80 -4.50 -4.10 9.37
N ASP A 81 -4.13 -4.50 8.16
CA ASP A 81 -4.89 -5.51 7.41
C ASP A 81 -4.88 -6.88 8.09
N TYR A 82 -3.83 -7.22 8.84
CA TYR A 82 -3.81 -8.43 9.66
C TYR A 82 -4.68 -8.28 10.91
N TRP A 83 -4.61 -7.14 11.59
CA TRP A 83 -5.39 -6.87 12.81
C TRP A 83 -6.90 -6.80 12.54
N PHE A 84 -7.29 -6.23 11.41
CA PHE A 84 -8.70 -6.09 11.02
C PHE A 84 -9.20 -7.23 10.13
N GLY A 85 -8.34 -8.18 9.77
CA GLY A 85 -8.72 -9.37 9.00
C GLY A 85 -9.04 -9.11 7.53
N THR A 86 -8.47 -8.06 6.96
CA THR A 86 -8.60 -7.65 5.55
C THR A 86 -7.39 -8.01 4.70
N TYR A 87 -6.40 -8.71 5.27
CA TYR A 87 -5.21 -9.18 4.55
C TYR A 87 -5.54 -10.27 3.52
N HIS A 88 -5.08 -10.08 2.28
CA HIS A 88 -5.23 -11.01 1.16
C HIS A 88 -3.91 -11.21 0.42
N ASP A 89 -3.44 -12.45 0.36
CA ASP A 89 -2.18 -12.86 -0.28
C ASP A 89 -2.36 -13.57 -1.63
N GLY A 90 -3.59 -13.64 -2.13
CA GLY A 90 -3.94 -14.38 -3.34
C GLY A 90 -4.35 -15.82 -3.09
N SER A 91 -4.22 -16.34 -1.87
CA SER A 91 -4.58 -17.72 -1.54
C SER A 91 -6.10 -17.95 -1.56
N PRO A 92 -6.57 -19.16 -1.91
CA PRO A 92 -7.96 -19.56 -1.78
C PRO A 92 -8.49 -19.36 -0.35
N GLU A 93 -7.65 -19.58 0.66
CA GLU A 93 -7.99 -19.47 2.07
C GLU A 93 -8.26 -18.01 2.47
N ALA A 94 -7.40 -17.07 2.07
CA ALA A 94 -7.61 -15.64 2.29
C ALA A 94 -8.85 -15.14 1.53
N HIS A 95 -9.03 -15.61 0.29
CA HIS A 95 -10.20 -15.28 -0.51
C HIS A 95 -11.51 -15.77 0.15
N ALA A 96 -11.52 -17.00 0.68
CA ALA A 96 -12.66 -17.52 1.38
C ALA A 96 -12.98 -16.73 2.66
N LYS A 97 -11.96 -16.38 3.45
CA LYS A 97 -12.14 -15.61 4.69
C LYS A 97 -12.80 -14.25 4.46
N ILE A 98 -12.41 -13.54 3.41
CA ILE A 98 -12.86 -12.18 3.12
C ILE A 98 -14.19 -12.18 2.35
N PHE A 99 -14.33 -13.02 1.31
CA PHE A 99 -15.45 -12.91 0.36
C PHE A 99 -16.58 -13.93 0.54
N VAL A 100 -16.32 -15.11 1.12
CA VAL A 100 -17.38 -16.13 1.26
C VAL A 100 -18.40 -15.75 2.36
N LYS A 101 -18.05 -14.81 3.26
CA LYS A 101 -19.00 -14.25 4.22
C LYS A 101 -20.04 -13.30 3.59
N LYS A 102 -19.85 -12.79 2.38
CA LYS A 102 -20.84 -11.98 1.66
C LYS A 102 -21.72 -12.89 0.78
N LYS A 103 -22.63 -13.67 1.39
CA LYS A 103 -23.83 -14.08 0.64
C LYS A 103 -24.55 -12.79 0.24
N PRO A 104 -24.95 -12.61 -1.03
CA PRO A 104 -25.72 -11.44 -1.40
C PRO A 104 -26.98 -11.42 -0.53
N SER A 105 -27.19 -10.31 0.18
CA SER A 105 -28.50 -9.99 0.73
C SER A 105 -29.46 -10.00 -0.45
N LYS A 106 -30.34 -11.01 -0.50
CA LYS A 106 -31.48 -11.01 -1.41
C LYS A 106 -32.41 -9.91 -0.92
N THR A 107 -32.27 -8.72 -1.47
CA THR A 107 -33.29 -7.68 -1.52
C THR A 107 -33.73 -7.54 -2.95
#